data_AF-A0A2V1D4F0-F1
#
_entry.id   AF-A0A2V1D4F0-F1
#
_cell.length_a   1.000
_cell.length_b   1.000
_cell.length_c   1.000
_cell.angle_alpha   90.00
_cell.angle_beta   90.00
_cell.angle_gamma   90.00
#
_symmetry.space_group_name_H-M   'P 1'
#
loop_
_entity.id
_entity.type
_entity.pdbx_description
1 polymer ?
#
loop_
_entity_poly.entity_id
_entity_poly.type
_entity_poly.pdbx_seq_one_letter_code
_entity_poly.pdbx_strand_id
1 'polypeptide(L)'
;MTSPTVAEAQPSFQPIEYCSTLPYGWIPENGTDFFALFMKFLKEKWLETCKQAEEHLENRRRQQLHKKGDDPRFIFHLAEDAKTRAKLRNILRNQIRGIKKLVTEYHDSYSESPIPQLSHKQIESFDVEINDEFGQLEQSIKDLLHFEFSWASINEAHRSTSIATSIKRLSWITFIFLPAMFASVIRSCLLVDVT
;
A
#
# COMPACT_ATOMS: atom_id res chain seq x y z
N MET A 1 38.22 66.63 -39.42
CA MET A 1 38.84 65.93 -38.27
C MET A 1 37.76 65.09 -37.62
N THR A 2 38.05 63.80 -37.54
CA THR A 2 37.21 62.61 -37.34
C THR A 2 36.38 62.60 -36.05
N SER A 3 35.08 62.29 -36.19
CA SER A 3 34.20 61.81 -35.11
C SER A 3 34.72 60.50 -34.51
N PRO A 4 34.55 60.26 -33.20
CA PRO A 4 34.90 58.99 -32.59
C PRO A 4 33.83 57.95 -32.93
N THR A 5 34.27 56.89 -33.62
CA THR A 5 33.52 55.66 -33.87
C THR A 5 33.19 54.99 -32.53
N VAL A 6 31.89 54.87 -32.25
CA VAL A 6 31.36 54.07 -31.13
C VAL A 6 31.66 52.61 -31.46
N ALA A 7 32.62 52.02 -30.75
CA ALA A 7 32.92 50.61 -30.84
C ALA A 7 31.72 49.82 -30.30
N GLU A 8 31.03 49.12 -31.20
CA GLU A 8 29.98 48.16 -30.85
C GLU A 8 30.59 47.06 -29.97
N ALA A 9 30.16 46.99 -28.71
CA ALA A 9 30.54 45.93 -27.79
C ALA A 9 29.93 44.63 -28.31
N GLN A 10 30.77 43.71 -28.78
CA GLN A 10 30.33 42.37 -29.15
C GLN A 10 29.80 41.63 -27.91
N PRO A 11 28.67 40.91 -28.02
CA PRO A 11 28.15 40.12 -26.92
C PRO A 11 29.15 39.01 -26.59
N SER A 12 29.67 39.03 -25.36
CA SER A 12 30.49 37.94 -24.83
C SER A 12 29.64 36.69 -24.69
N PHE A 13 29.88 35.69 -25.52
CA PHE A 13 29.27 34.37 -25.35
C PHE A 13 29.81 33.74 -24.07
N GLN A 14 29.02 33.80 -22.99
CA GLN A 14 29.30 33.01 -21.79
C GLN A 14 28.63 31.63 -21.94
N PRO A 15 29.38 30.52 -21.79
CA PRO A 15 28.81 29.20 -21.82
C PRO A 15 27.88 29.02 -20.60
N ILE A 16 26.65 28.55 -20.86
CA ILE A 16 25.69 28.16 -19.83
C ILE A 16 25.81 26.66 -19.65
N GLU A 17 26.26 26.21 -18.48
CA GLU A 17 26.29 24.80 -18.13
C GLU A 17 24.92 24.38 -17.57
N TYR A 18 24.30 23.37 -18.20
CA TYR A 18 23.08 22.75 -17.72
C TYR A 18 23.38 21.34 -17.20
N CYS A 19 23.11 21.11 -15.91
CA CYS A 19 23.23 19.80 -15.28
C CYS A 19 21.86 19.38 -14.73
N SER A 20 21.38 18.21 -15.14
CA SER A 20 20.14 17.62 -14.65
C SER A 20 20.32 16.13 -14.39
N THR A 21 19.68 15.64 -13.33
CA THR A 21 19.60 14.20 -13.01
C THR A 21 18.39 13.53 -13.65
N LEU A 22 17.58 14.27 -14.41
CA LEU A 22 16.46 13.71 -15.16
C LEU A 22 16.98 12.87 -16.32
N PRO A 23 16.29 11.77 -16.68
CA PRO A 23 16.71 10.89 -17.78
C PRO A 23 16.51 11.51 -19.17
N TYR A 24 16.02 12.75 -19.25
CA TYR A 24 15.76 13.44 -20.50
C TYR A 24 17.00 14.23 -20.92
N GLY A 25 17.56 13.89 -22.08
CA GLY A 25 18.80 14.50 -22.60
C GLY A 25 18.63 15.87 -23.27
N TRP A 26 17.43 16.46 -23.24
CA TRP A 26 17.18 17.78 -23.83
C TRP A 26 17.45 18.89 -22.80
N ILE A 27 17.95 20.04 -23.26
CA ILE A 27 18.06 21.24 -22.43
C ILE A 27 16.71 21.98 -22.55
N PRO A 28 15.97 22.17 -21.45
CA PRO A 28 14.69 22.88 -21.47
C PRO A 28 14.89 24.36 -21.85
N GLU A 29 13.96 24.91 -22.63
CA GLU A 29 14.05 26.30 -23.09
C GLU A 29 13.82 27.30 -21.94
N ASN A 30 13.03 26.91 -20.94
CA ASN A 30 12.74 27.72 -19.75
C ASN A 30 12.44 26.85 -18.51
N GLY A 31 12.31 27.49 -17.34
CA GLY A 31 12.03 26.81 -16.07
C GLY A 31 10.69 26.05 -16.05
N THR A 32 9.71 26.45 -16.85
CA THR A 32 8.41 25.77 -16.97
C THR A 32 8.56 24.45 -17.70
N ASP A 33 9.36 24.42 -18.76
CA ASP A 33 9.64 23.19 -19.50
C ASP A 33 10.43 22.20 -18.66
N PHE A 34 11.39 22.69 -17.86
CA PHE A 34 12.07 21.88 -16.86
C PHE A 34 11.07 21.32 -15.84
N PHE A 35 10.18 22.15 -15.31
CA PHE A 35 9.17 21.73 -14.33
C PHE A 35 8.21 20.69 -14.91
N ALA A 36 7.76 20.86 -16.15
CA ALA A 36 6.91 19.90 -16.84
C ALA A 36 7.61 18.52 -17.00
N LEU A 37 8.89 18.53 -17.37
CA LEU A 37 9.68 17.30 -17.42
C LEU A 37 9.87 16.65 -16.06
N PHE A 38 10.16 17.45 -15.03
CA PHE A 38 10.25 16.96 -13.66
C PHE A 38 8.94 16.31 -13.19
N MET A 39 7.80 16.97 -13.44
CA MET A 39 6.47 16.45 -13.10
C MET A 39 6.17 15.15 -13.84
N LYS A 40 6.52 15.06 -15.12
CA LYS A 40 6.39 13.84 -15.91
C LYS A 40 7.21 12.69 -15.31
N PHE A 41 8.48 12.92 -15.03
CA PHE A 41 9.35 11.90 -14.44
C PHE A 41 8.86 11.47 -13.06
N LEU A 42 8.43 12.41 -12.22
CA LEU A 42 7.89 12.12 -10.90
C LEU A 42 6.63 11.25 -11.00
N LYS A 43 5.74 11.57 -11.95
CA LYS A 43 4.54 10.75 -12.27
C LYS A 43 4.91 9.33 -12.63
N GLU A 44 5.83 9.16 -13.58
CA GLU A 44 6.30 7.84 -14.01
C GLU A 44 6.84 7.01 -12.83
N LYS A 45 7.59 7.63 -11.92
CA LYS A 45 8.11 6.95 -10.72
C LYS A 45 7.03 6.55 -9.73
N TRP A 46 6.02 7.38 -9.52
CA TRP A 46 4.89 7.02 -8.66
C TRP A 46 4.04 5.91 -9.26
N LEU A 47 3.76 5.95 -10.57
CA LEU A 47 3.04 4.88 -11.26
C LEU A 47 3.79 3.55 -11.20
N GLU A 48 5.11 3.56 -11.41
CA GLU A 48 5.94 2.36 -11.26
C GLU A 48 5.88 1.81 -9.82
N THR A 49 5.86 2.69 -8.82
CA THR A 49 5.71 2.29 -7.41
C THR A 49 4.33 1.66 -7.16
N CYS A 50 3.26 2.23 -7.73
CA CYS A 50 1.91 1.68 -7.64
C CYS A 50 1.82 0.28 -8.28
N LYS A 51 2.38 0.12 -9.47
CA LYS A 51 2.43 -1.15 -10.20
C LYS A 51 3.17 -2.24 -9.39
N GLN A 52 4.33 -1.92 -8.82
CA GLN A 52 5.05 -2.87 -7.97
C GLN A 52 4.26 -3.26 -6.72
N ALA A 53 3.52 -2.32 -6.13
CA ALA A 53 2.64 -2.60 -5.01
C ALA A 53 1.45 -3.48 -5.42
N GLU A 54 0.89 -3.27 -6.61
CA GLU A 54 -0.18 -4.11 -7.16
C GLU A 54 0.30 -5.56 -7.37
N GLU A 55 1.43 -5.74 -8.06
CA GLU A 55 2.05 -7.06 -8.27
C GLU A 55 2.34 -7.77 -6.94
N HIS A 56 2.76 -7.02 -5.92
CA HIS A 56 2.95 -7.54 -4.57
C HIS A 56 1.63 -8.07 -3.98
N LEU A 57 0.55 -7.31 -4.06
CA LEU A 57 -0.76 -7.70 -3.54
C LEU A 57 -1.38 -8.87 -4.32
N GLU A 58 -1.18 -8.95 -5.63
CA GLU A 58 -1.59 -10.11 -6.42
C GLU A 58 -0.88 -11.39 -5.97
N ASN A 59 0.42 -11.29 -5.71
CA ASN A 59 1.19 -12.42 -5.21
C ASN A 59 0.71 -12.84 -3.81
N ARG A 60 0.40 -11.87 -2.93
CA ARG A 60 -0.23 -12.14 -1.63
C ARG A 60 -1.55 -12.87 -1.78
N ARG A 61 -2.42 -12.40 -2.67
CA ARG A 61 -3.71 -13.04 -2.98
C ARG A 61 -3.53 -14.48 -3.43
N ARG A 62 -2.56 -14.74 -4.31
CA ARG A 62 -2.25 -16.11 -4.77
C ARG A 62 -1.80 -17.00 -3.61
N GLN A 63 -0.93 -16.49 -2.74
CA GLN A 63 -0.47 -17.21 -1.55
C GLN A 63 -1.61 -17.51 -0.59
N GLN A 64 -2.51 -16.54 -0.37
CA GLN A 64 -3.71 -16.68 0.45
C GLN A 64 -4.60 -17.83 -0.06
N LEU A 65 -4.86 -17.88 -1.37
CA LEU A 65 -5.64 -18.93 -1.99
C LEU A 65 -4.99 -20.32 -1.88
N HIS A 66 -3.67 -20.40 -2.03
CA HIS A 66 -2.94 -21.67 -1.86
C HIS A 66 -2.95 -22.18 -0.42
N LYS A 67 -2.82 -21.26 0.55
CA LYS A 67 -2.77 -21.61 1.98
C LYS A 67 -4.15 -21.75 2.62
N LYS A 68 -5.24 -21.34 1.95
CA LYS A 68 -6.64 -21.47 2.44
C LYS A 68 -6.83 -20.97 3.88
N GLY A 69 -6.15 -19.88 4.26
CA GLY A 69 -6.22 -19.32 5.60
C GLY A 69 -5.49 -20.11 6.70
N ASP A 70 -4.59 -21.03 6.34
CA ASP A 70 -3.81 -21.84 7.29
C ASP A 70 -2.60 -21.09 7.89
N ASP A 71 -2.34 -19.85 7.47
CA ASP A 71 -1.25 -19.02 8.00
C ASP A 71 -1.78 -17.83 8.81
N PRO A 72 -1.82 -17.94 10.15
CA PRO A 72 -2.31 -16.88 11.03
C PRO A 72 -1.50 -15.59 10.91
N ARG A 73 -0.27 -15.64 10.38
CA ARG A 73 0.60 -14.47 10.23
C ARG A 73 0.24 -13.61 9.03
N PHE A 74 -0.59 -14.11 8.13
CA PHE A 74 -0.95 -13.40 6.90
C PHE A 74 -1.68 -12.08 7.18
N ILE A 75 -2.55 -12.03 8.20
CA ILE A 75 -3.21 -10.78 8.65
C ILE A 75 -2.18 -9.73 9.08
N PHE A 76 -1.12 -10.13 9.78
CA PHE A 76 -0.06 -9.19 10.19
C PHE A 76 0.71 -8.64 9.00
N HIS A 77 0.95 -9.45 7.97
CA HIS A 77 1.56 -8.99 6.73
C HIS A 77 0.68 -7.96 6.02
N LEU A 78 -0.62 -8.23 5.87
CA LEU A 78 -1.57 -7.28 5.28
C LEU A 78 -1.68 -5.98 6.10
N ALA A 79 -1.58 -6.06 7.43
CA ALA A 79 -1.57 -4.88 8.29
C ALA A 79 -0.31 -4.02 8.09
N GLU A 80 0.86 -4.64 7.91
CA GLU A 80 2.09 -3.89 7.59
C GLU A 80 2.04 -3.31 6.17
N ASP A 81 1.42 -4.00 5.22
CA ASP A 81 1.18 -3.47 3.86
C ASP A 81 0.26 -2.23 3.91
N ALA A 82 -0.82 -2.29 4.68
CA ALA A 82 -1.71 -1.14 4.92
C ALA A 82 -0.97 0.06 5.53
N LYS A 83 -0.12 -0.18 6.53
CA LYS A 83 0.70 0.85 7.18
C LYS A 83 1.75 1.43 6.22
N THR A 84 2.41 0.60 5.43
CA THR A 84 3.38 1.05 4.41
C THR A 84 2.70 1.94 3.38
N ARG A 85 1.51 1.54 2.91
CA ARG A 85 0.71 2.35 1.99
C ARG A 85 0.29 3.69 2.61
N ALA A 86 -0.12 3.72 3.88
CA ALA A 86 -0.44 4.98 4.58
C ALA A 86 0.76 5.94 4.66
N LYS A 87 1.97 5.40 4.89
CA LYS A 87 3.21 6.19 4.84
C LYS A 87 3.46 6.77 3.45
N LEU A 88 3.36 5.94 2.40
CA LEU A 88 3.54 6.38 1.01
C LEU A 88 2.53 7.48 0.62
N ARG A 89 1.26 7.32 1.01
CA ARG A 89 0.23 8.34 0.79
C ARG A 89 0.57 9.67 1.47
N ASN A 90 1.13 9.64 2.67
CA ASN A 90 1.57 10.85 3.36
C ASN A 90 2.76 11.51 2.63
N ILE A 91 3.71 10.72 2.13
CA ILE A 91 4.85 11.22 1.33
C ILE A 91 4.34 11.89 0.06
N LEU A 92 3.44 11.26 -0.70
CA LEU A 92 2.82 11.83 -1.89
C LEU A 92 2.12 13.15 -1.58
N ARG A 93 1.27 13.19 -0.55
CA ARG A 93 0.57 14.41 -0.13
C ARG A 93 1.54 15.54 0.22
N ASN A 94 2.63 15.22 0.90
CA ASN A 94 3.66 16.21 1.24
C ASN A 94 4.39 16.71 -0.01
N GLN A 95 4.70 15.84 -0.97
CA GLN A 95 5.30 16.22 -2.24
C GLN A 95 4.37 17.12 -3.05
N ILE A 96 3.09 16.75 -3.23
CA ILE A 96 2.09 17.56 -3.93
C ILE A 96 1.94 18.94 -3.30
N ARG A 97 1.89 19.01 -1.97
CA ARG A 97 1.87 20.30 -1.25
C ARG A 97 3.13 21.13 -1.51
N GLY A 98 4.30 20.50 -1.49
CA GLY A 98 5.56 21.16 -1.81
C GLY A 98 5.59 21.72 -3.23
N ILE A 99 5.13 20.93 -4.20
CA ILE A 99 5.04 21.31 -5.60
C ILE A 99 4.06 22.48 -5.80
N LYS A 100 2.86 22.40 -5.21
CA LYS A 100 1.85 23.49 -5.26
C LYS A 100 2.44 24.79 -4.69
N LYS A 101 3.14 24.69 -3.56
CA LYS A 101 3.80 25.84 -2.92
C LYS A 101 4.87 26.47 -3.83
N LEU A 102 5.72 25.65 -4.45
CA LEU A 102 6.77 26.12 -5.37
C LEU A 102 6.18 26.86 -6.57
N VAL A 103 5.09 26.35 -7.16
CA VAL A 103 4.42 27.01 -8.28
C VAL A 103 3.84 28.37 -7.87
N THR A 104 3.24 28.47 -6.68
CA THR A 104 2.75 29.76 -6.15
C THR A 104 3.89 30.75 -5.90
N GLU A 105 4.97 30.32 -5.22
CA GLU A 105 6.13 31.19 -4.95
C GLU A 105 6.81 31.68 -6.24
N TYR A 106 6.89 30.81 -7.25
CA TYR A 106 7.43 31.16 -8.55
C TYR A 106 6.54 32.16 -9.29
N HIS A 107 5.21 31.99 -9.22
CA HIS A 107 4.26 32.92 -9.82
C HIS A 107 4.35 34.31 -9.19
N ASP A 108 4.40 34.38 -7.85
CA ASP A 108 4.49 35.64 -7.10
C ASP A 108 5.78 36.41 -7.41
N SER A 109 6.86 35.70 -7.73
CA SER A 109 8.18 36.28 -8.01
C SER A 109 8.37 36.75 -9.47
N TYR A 110 7.61 36.19 -10.42
CA TYR A 110 7.76 36.42 -11.85
C TYR A 110 6.39 36.66 -12.52
N SER A 111 5.73 37.78 -12.17
CA SER A 111 4.30 38.02 -12.45
C SER A 111 3.92 38.29 -13.91
N GLU A 112 4.85 38.32 -14.87
CA GLU A 112 4.56 38.68 -16.28
C GLU A 112 4.38 37.48 -17.22
N SER A 113 4.59 36.24 -16.74
CA SER A 113 4.64 35.08 -17.63
C SER A 113 3.36 34.22 -17.60
N PRO A 114 2.82 33.77 -18.76
CA PRO A 114 1.62 32.91 -18.88
C PRO A 114 1.82 31.45 -18.40
N ILE A 115 2.69 31.23 -17.42
CA ILE A 115 3.07 29.96 -16.79
C ILE A 115 1.99 29.29 -15.89
N PRO A 116 0.97 29.97 -15.31
CA PRO A 116 0.15 29.35 -14.25
C PRO A 116 -0.70 28.17 -14.71
N GLN A 117 -1.32 28.24 -15.89
CA GLN A 117 -2.43 27.33 -16.20
C GLN A 117 -1.98 25.91 -16.57
N LEU A 118 -0.85 25.79 -17.27
CA LEU A 118 -0.31 24.49 -17.69
C LEU A 118 0.25 23.71 -16.50
N SER A 119 0.97 24.40 -15.61
CA SER A 119 1.57 23.81 -14.40
C SER A 119 0.50 23.36 -13.40
N HIS A 120 -0.56 24.15 -13.17
CA HIS A 120 -1.65 23.75 -12.28
C HIS A 120 -2.41 22.52 -12.79
N LYS A 121 -2.73 22.46 -14.08
CA LYS A 121 -3.39 21.29 -14.69
C LYS A 121 -2.54 20.02 -14.60
N GLN A 122 -1.23 20.13 -14.80
CA GLN A 122 -0.32 19.00 -14.65
C GLN A 122 -0.26 18.48 -13.21
N ILE A 123 -0.25 19.38 -12.22
CA ILE A 123 -0.29 18.99 -10.81
C ILE A 123 -1.62 18.32 -10.46
N GLU A 124 -2.74 18.85 -10.95
CA GLU A 124 -4.07 18.28 -10.68
C GLU A 124 -4.23 16.89 -11.32
N SER A 125 -3.84 16.71 -12.58
CA SER A 125 -3.81 15.39 -13.23
C SER A 125 -2.91 14.41 -12.48
N PHE A 126 -1.73 14.85 -12.04
CA PHE A 126 -0.85 14.03 -11.21
C PHE A 126 -1.49 13.63 -9.87
N ASP A 127 -2.13 14.57 -9.18
CA ASP A 127 -2.80 14.35 -7.88
C ASP A 127 -3.95 13.34 -8.05
N VAL A 128 -4.81 13.54 -9.04
CA VAL A 128 -5.97 12.67 -9.30
C VAL A 128 -5.54 11.25 -9.68
N GLU A 129 -4.66 11.10 -10.67
CA GLU A 129 -4.29 9.78 -11.18
C GLU A 129 -3.56 8.94 -10.13
N ILE A 130 -2.57 9.52 -9.43
CA ILE A 130 -1.83 8.75 -8.41
C ILE A 130 -2.75 8.44 -7.21
N ASN A 131 -3.62 9.36 -6.78
CA ASN A 131 -4.53 9.04 -5.68
C ASN A 131 -5.56 7.96 -6.04
N ASP A 132 -5.99 7.88 -7.31
CA ASP A 132 -6.88 6.81 -7.77
C ASP A 132 -6.20 5.44 -7.68
N GLU A 133 -4.97 5.33 -8.21
CA GLU A 133 -4.13 4.13 -8.09
C GLU A 133 -3.94 3.70 -6.63
N PHE A 134 -3.61 4.66 -5.76
CA PHE A 134 -3.56 4.40 -4.33
C PHE A 134 -4.91 3.90 -3.81
N GLY A 135 -6.02 4.50 -4.21
CA GLY A 135 -7.37 4.08 -3.85
C GLY A 135 -7.64 2.60 -4.18
N GLN A 136 -7.28 2.17 -5.39
CA GLN A 136 -7.43 0.78 -5.83
C GLN A 136 -6.59 -0.19 -5.00
N LEU A 137 -5.34 0.19 -4.66
CA LEU A 137 -4.50 -0.58 -3.73
C LEU A 137 -5.11 -0.66 -2.32
N GLU A 138 -5.83 0.37 -1.86
CA GLU A 138 -6.55 0.30 -0.57
C GLU A 138 -7.58 -0.79 -0.56
N GLN A 139 -8.37 -0.79 -1.62
CA GLN A 139 -9.52 -1.66 -1.75
C GLN A 139 -9.03 -3.10 -1.81
N SER A 140 -7.97 -3.36 -2.59
CA SER A 140 -7.33 -4.66 -2.67
C SER A 140 -6.83 -5.18 -1.32
N ILE A 141 -6.20 -4.34 -0.49
CA ILE A 141 -5.76 -4.72 0.86
C ILE A 141 -6.96 -5.03 1.77
N LYS A 142 -8.01 -4.19 1.73
CA LYS A 142 -9.23 -4.40 2.53
C LYS A 142 -9.95 -5.68 2.13
N ASP A 143 -10.05 -5.96 0.85
CA ASP A 143 -10.68 -7.17 0.32
C ASP A 143 -9.90 -8.41 0.78
N LEU A 144 -8.57 -8.40 0.67
CA LEU A 144 -7.72 -9.48 1.16
C LEU A 144 -7.88 -9.74 2.66
N LEU A 145 -7.92 -8.68 3.47
CA LEU A 145 -8.19 -8.80 4.91
C LEU A 145 -9.56 -9.46 5.16
N HIS A 146 -10.59 -9.03 4.44
CA HIS A 146 -11.93 -9.59 4.60
C HIS A 146 -12.01 -11.07 4.20
N PHE A 147 -11.33 -11.46 3.12
CA PHE A 147 -11.22 -12.86 2.71
C PHE A 147 -10.53 -13.71 3.78
N GLU A 148 -9.47 -13.21 4.42
CA GLU A 148 -8.76 -13.92 5.47
C GLU A 148 -9.57 -14.09 6.74
N PHE A 149 -10.29 -13.06 7.17
CA PHE A 149 -11.24 -13.20 8.29
C PHE A 149 -12.33 -14.23 8.00
N SER A 150 -12.81 -14.28 6.76
CA SER A 150 -13.81 -15.26 6.34
C SER A 150 -13.25 -16.69 6.40
N TRP A 151 -12.02 -16.91 5.93
CA TRP A 151 -11.35 -18.20 6.03
C TRP A 151 -11.07 -18.63 7.47
N ALA A 152 -10.57 -17.73 8.30
CA ALA A 152 -10.31 -18.01 9.72
C ALA A 152 -11.61 -18.44 10.43
N SER A 153 -12.71 -17.75 10.17
CA SER A 153 -14.05 -18.08 10.71
C SER A 153 -14.54 -19.46 10.25
N ILE A 154 -14.40 -19.79 8.96
CA ILE A 154 -14.76 -21.11 8.42
C ILE A 154 -13.91 -22.21 9.08
N ASN A 155 -12.60 -22.00 9.19
CA ASN A 155 -11.69 -22.98 9.79
C ASN A 155 -12.02 -23.19 11.28
N GLU A 156 -12.31 -22.12 12.01
CA GLU A 156 -12.73 -22.18 13.41
C GLU A 156 -14.08 -22.89 13.58
N ALA A 157 -15.04 -22.65 12.69
CA ALA A 157 -16.34 -23.33 12.71
C ALA A 157 -16.19 -24.84 12.44
N HIS A 158 -15.36 -25.22 11.48
CA HIS A 158 -15.03 -26.63 11.21
C HIS A 158 -14.34 -27.28 12.42
N ARG A 159 -13.34 -26.61 13.00
CA ARG A 159 -12.66 -27.08 14.21
C ARG A 159 -13.63 -27.25 15.36
N SER A 160 -14.49 -26.26 15.62
CA SER A 160 -15.50 -26.30 16.67
C SER A 160 -16.49 -27.45 16.48
N THR A 161 -16.92 -27.70 15.24
CA THR A 161 -17.81 -28.83 14.91
C THR A 161 -17.12 -30.17 15.15
N SER A 162 -15.83 -30.29 14.81
CA SER A 162 -15.04 -31.50 15.07
C SER A 162 -14.87 -31.76 16.57
N ILE A 163 -14.63 -30.71 17.37
CA ILE A 163 -14.53 -30.77 18.82
C ILE A 163 -15.89 -31.16 19.42
N ALA A 164 -16.97 -30.50 19.00
CA ALA A 164 -18.32 -30.82 19.48
C ALA A 164 -18.71 -32.26 19.18
N THR A 165 -18.35 -32.78 17.99
CA THR A 165 -18.58 -34.18 17.62
C THR A 165 -17.78 -35.12 18.52
N SER A 166 -16.52 -34.80 18.80
CA SER A 166 -15.65 -35.58 19.68
C SER A 166 -16.15 -35.59 21.12
N ILE A 167 -16.60 -34.43 21.62
CA ILE A 167 -17.22 -34.28 22.94
C ILE A 167 -18.48 -35.13 23.03
N LYS A 168 -19.38 -35.09 22.03
CA LYS A 168 -20.59 -35.92 22.02
C LYS A 168 -20.27 -37.41 22.14
N ARG A 169 -19.25 -37.89 21.42
CA ARG A 169 -18.79 -39.29 21.49
C ARG A 169 -18.25 -39.63 22.87
N LEU A 170 -17.39 -38.78 23.43
CA LEU A 170 -16.83 -38.98 24.77
C LEU A 170 -17.92 -38.98 25.84
N SER A 171 -18.86 -38.03 25.78
CA SER A 171 -20.01 -37.94 26.68
C SER A 171 -20.84 -39.22 26.66
N TRP A 172 -21.07 -39.79 25.46
CA TRP A 172 -21.83 -41.05 25.33
C TRP A 172 -21.10 -42.22 25.99
N ILE A 173 -19.78 -42.33 25.82
CA ILE A 173 -18.95 -43.34 26.50
C ILE A 173 -19.03 -43.14 28.03
N THR A 174 -18.80 -41.93 28.53
CA THR A 174 -18.86 -41.67 29.98
C THR A 174 -20.24 -41.95 30.55
N PHE A 175 -21.32 -41.62 29.83
CA PHE A 175 -22.68 -41.83 30.29
C PHE A 175 -23.04 -43.32 30.46
N ILE A 176 -22.47 -44.20 29.64
CA ILE A 176 -22.69 -45.65 29.74
C ILE A 176 -21.77 -46.29 30.78
N PHE A 177 -20.46 -46.01 30.70
CA PHE A 177 -19.46 -46.72 31.49
C PHE A 177 -19.42 -46.25 32.94
N LEU A 178 -19.71 -44.97 33.21
CA LEU A 178 -19.62 -44.44 34.56
C LEU A 178 -20.65 -45.10 35.51
N PRO A 179 -21.96 -45.20 35.18
CA PRO A 179 -22.92 -45.93 36.01
C PRO A 179 -22.59 -47.42 36.15
N ALA A 180 -22.11 -48.08 35.08
CA ALA A 180 -21.73 -49.48 35.12
C ALA A 180 -20.55 -49.74 36.07
N MET A 181 -19.54 -48.86 36.06
CA MET A 181 -18.42 -48.88 36.99
C MET A 181 -18.89 -48.69 38.44
N PHE A 182 -19.80 -47.73 38.69
CA PHE A 182 -20.40 -47.54 40.02
C PHE A 182 -21.13 -48.80 40.51
N ALA A 183 -21.94 -49.43 39.68
CA ALA A 183 -22.64 -50.67 40.03
C ALA A 183 -21.68 -51.84 40.31
N SER A 184 -20.59 -51.94 39.55
CA SER A 184 -19.54 -52.95 39.76
C SER A 184 -18.83 -52.77 41.10
N VAL A 185 -18.47 -51.52 41.45
CA VAL A 185 -17.85 -51.19 42.74
C VAL A 185 -18.80 -51.51 43.90
N ILE A 186 -20.07 -51.10 43.81
CA ILE A 186 -21.08 -51.39 44.84
C ILE A 186 -21.23 -52.90 45.05
N ARG A 187 -21.34 -53.68 43.97
CA ARG A 187 -21.45 -55.15 44.05
C ARG A 187 -20.21 -55.78 44.68
N SER A 188 -19.02 -55.29 44.33
CA SER A 188 -17.76 -55.81 44.87
C SER A 188 -17.64 -55.53 46.36
N CYS A 189 -18.03 -54.33 46.83
CA CYS A 189 -18.06 -54.02 48.26
C CYS A 189 -19.09 -54.88 49.03
N LEU A 190 -20.29 -55.06 48.48
CA LEU A 190 -21.33 -55.92 49.09
C LEU A 190 -20.92 -57.39 49.22
N LEU A 191 -20.07 -57.90 48.32
CA LEU A 191 -19.56 -59.27 48.38
C LEU A 191 -18.49 -59.45 49.46
N VAL A 192 -17.75 -58.40 49.80
CA VAL A 192 -16.73 -58.42 50.87
C VAL A 192 -17.37 -58.39 52.26
N ASP A 193 -18.52 -57.73 52.44
CA ASP A 193 -19.22 -57.66 53.74
C ASP A 193 -20.03 -58.93 54.11
N VAL A 194 -20.17 -59.89 53.19
CA VAL A 194 -20.95 -61.14 53.38
C VAL A 194 -20.06 -62.38 53.59
N THR A 195 -18.73 -62.21 53.61
CA THR A 195 -17.76 -63.29 53.88
C THR A 195 -17.11 -63.10 55.24
#